data_AF-A0A818S474-F1
#
_entry.id   AF-A0A818S474-F1
#
_cell.length_a   1.000
_cell.length_b   1.000
_cell.length_c   1.000
_cell.angle_alpha   90.00
_cell.angle_beta   90.00
_cell.angle_gamma   90.00
#
_symmetry.space_group_name_H-M   'P 1'
#
loop_
_entity.id
_entity.type
_entity.pdbx_description
1 polymer ?
#
loop_
_entity_poly.entity_id
_entity_poly.type
_entity_poly.pdbx_seq_one_letter_code
_entity_poly.pdbx_strand_id
1 'polypeptide(L)'
;MPKKGKGKKGDADKDAEIDRLQQTVKTLKMDHRKVKDELIGDFSREKRQLDEKLTRKESELEIIRHELSQVKEFRKKKTQMQKELEEIKEAMISNEREHKDTVEKLEQKFFEEKMRLQQESNKKIEEIASRAQDEALKSLNETNRNVYKENVDLIDTLRMYKQELDEYQKAKEQLSRLIATTSNDKELNEILIKEKIEQVQKQNNLIKELKEKIQLLETSLTQFIQEFDIERKNILEQTHIKHESSRSEIIRLQRILELKTKEMNKVKKLAKIIIEQRTELETFFLDALQHVKKQIALNRLQYRKDAFNAYQNRMLNAHHGQGDYPRIRTFNETFHGYSTNSVFHDLEEATKWTNLGPEVDIADLTWEQKEQVLRALFIRMNTKKSNMTDLSIDETHMDNNDRPIDVNPDNANNLFLTQGLTTTHNASSSDSRSNASISDVPKLPQITASAAT
;
A
#
# COMPACT_ATOMS: atom_id res chain seq x y z
N MET A 1 11.85 20.73 87.55
CA MET A 1 10.61 19.93 87.33
C MET A 1 10.35 19.76 85.84
N PRO A 2 9.82 18.60 85.40
CA PRO A 2 10.01 18.05 84.06
C PRO A 2 8.80 18.24 83.14
N LYS A 3 9.00 18.12 81.81
CA LYS A 3 8.07 17.50 80.83
C LYS A 3 8.76 17.43 79.45
N LYS A 4 9.16 16.22 79.04
CA LYS A 4 8.58 15.42 77.93
C LYS A 4 8.67 16.17 76.58
N GLY A 5 9.44 15.71 75.59
CA GLY A 5 9.52 14.34 75.08
C GLY A 5 8.51 14.19 73.94
N LYS A 6 9.00 13.75 72.76
CA LYS A 6 8.31 13.46 71.47
C LYS A 6 8.26 14.64 70.47
N GLY A 7 9.33 14.79 69.68
CA GLY A 7 9.37 15.67 68.49
C GLY A 7 10.48 15.32 67.50
N LYS A 8 11.66 14.94 68.01
CA LYS A 8 12.87 14.70 67.19
C LYS A 8 12.85 13.55 66.18
N LYS A 9 11.96 12.56 66.30
CA LYS A 9 11.89 11.43 65.34
C LYS A 9 11.05 11.75 64.10
N GLY A 10 10.01 12.59 64.26
CA GLY A 10 9.21 13.07 63.14
C GLY A 10 9.90 14.16 62.31
N ASP A 11 10.76 14.98 62.93
CA ASP A 11 11.55 15.99 62.18
C ASP A 11 12.69 15.33 61.40
N ALA A 12 13.38 14.32 61.94
CA ALA A 12 14.40 13.59 61.21
C ALA A 12 13.85 12.81 60.00
N ASP A 13 12.66 12.21 60.13
CA ASP A 13 11.99 11.54 59.00
C ASP A 13 11.47 12.55 57.97
N LYS A 14 11.01 13.73 58.41
CA LYS A 14 10.63 14.84 57.50
C LYS A 14 11.84 15.43 56.79
N ASP A 15 12.96 15.61 57.46
CA ASP A 15 14.20 16.12 56.87
C ASP A 15 14.79 15.10 55.87
N ALA A 16 14.75 13.81 56.18
CA ALA A 16 15.13 12.75 55.24
C ALA A 16 14.19 12.70 54.02
N GLU A 17 12.89 12.93 54.22
CA GLU A 17 11.92 13.04 53.13
C GLU A 17 12.13 14.32 52.30
N ILE A 18 12.47 15.44 52.94
CA ILE A 18 12.84 16.69 52.26
C ILE A 18 14.11 16.48 51.42
N ASP A 19 15.15 15.82 51.93
CA ASP A 19 16.38 15.55 51.19
C ASP A 19 16.13 14.61 50.00
N ARG A 20 15.28 13.59 50.16
CA ARG A 20 14.83 12.76 49.04
C ARG A 20 14.07 13.57 48.00
N LEU A 21 13.13 14.42 48.43
CA LEU A 21 12.38 15.31 47.54
C LEU A 21 13.29 16.33 46.85
N GLN A 22 14.31 16.85 47.54
CA GLN A 22 15.30 17.74 46.93
C GLN A 22 16.15 17.01 45.88
N GLN A 23 16.55 15.78 46.18
CA GLN A 23 17.32 14.96 45.25
C GLN A 23 16.48 14.58 44.03
N THR A 24 15.20 14.21 44.19
CA THR A 24 14.29 13.93 43.07
C THR A 24 13.99 15.17 42.24
N VAL A 25 13.81 16.35 42.87
CA VAL A 25 13.67 17.62 42.14
C VAL A 25 14.95 17.96 41.37
N LYS A 26 16.13 17.65 41.91
CA LYS A 26 17.41 17.89 41.24
C LYS A 26 17.60 16.95 40.05
N THR A 27 17.29 15.66 40.17
CA THR A 27 17.35 14.72 39.05
C THR A 27 16.33 15.09 37.98
N LEU A 28 15.09 15.40 38.37
CA LEU A 28 14.04 15.80 37.43
C LEU A 28 14.39 17.09 36.67
N LYS A 29 15.02 18.07 37.34
CA LYS A 29 15.53 19.28 36.68
C LYS A 29 16.68 18.97 35.72
N MET A 30 17.54 18.03 36.05
CA MET A 30 18.64 17.61 35.17
C MET A 30 18.11 16.87 33.94
N ASP A 31 17.14 15.98 34.12
CA ASP A 31 16.52 15.25 33.01
C ASP A 31 15.69 16.18 32.13
N HIS A 32 14.96 17.14 32.71
CA HIS A 32 14.26 18.17 31.93
C HIS A 32 15.21 19.04 31.11
N ARG A 33 16.40 19.38 31.66
CA ARG A 33 17.43 20.09 30.89
C ARG A 33 17.95 19.24 29.74
N LYS A 34 18.24 17.96 29.98
CA LYS A 34 18.67 17.03 28.92
C LYS A 34 17.64 16.91 27.80
N VAL A 35 16.37 16.67 28.15
CA VAL A 35 15.27 16.58 27.17
C VAL A 35 15.10 17.90 26.41
N LYS A 36 15.21 19.04 27.10
CA LYS A 36 15.15 20.36 26.47
C LYS A 36 16.32 20.56 25.49
N ASP A 37 17.54 20.21 25.88
CA ASP A 37 18.73 20.36 25.06
C ASP A 37 18.70 19.40 23.85
N GLU A 38 18.17 18.18 24.03
CA GLU A 38 17.94 17.22 22.96
C GLU A 38 16.90 17.73 21.96
N LEU A 39 15.76 18.24 22.45
CA LEU A 39 14.72 18.83 21.61
C LEU A 39 15.22 20.07 20.85
N ILE A 40 16.01 20.94 21.50
CA ILE A 40 16.66 22.07 20.84
C ILE A 40 17.67 21.57 19.80
N GLY A 41 18.41 20.49 20.08
CA GLY A 41 19.32 19.84 19.15
C GLY A 41 18.61 19.31 17.91
N ASP A 42 17.46 18.68 18.08
CA ASP A 42 16.66 18.12 16.99
C ASP A 42 16.04 19.21 16.12
N PHE A 43 15.43 20.23 16.72
CA PHE A 43 14.93 21.38 15.96
C PHE A 43 16.06 22.18 15.27
N SER A 44 17.23 22.26 15.90
CA SER A 44 18.40 22.89 15.27
C SER A 44 18.92 22.07 14.08
N ARG A 45 18.86 20.74 14.16
CA ARG A 45 19.21 19.84 13.05
C ARG A 45 18.19 19.95 11.92
N GLU A 46 16.90 19.92 12.23
CA GLU A 46 15.83 20.08 11.24
C GLU A 46 15.90 21.44 10.54
N LYS A 47 16.12 22.52 11.29
CA LYS A 47 16.32 23.86 10.73
C LYS A 47 17.50 23.90 9.77
N ARG A 48 18.65 23.35 10.16
CA ARG A 48 19.84 23.28 9.27
C ARG A 48 19.55 22.49 7.99
N GLN A 49 18.84 21.36 8.09
CA GLN A 49 18.46 20.57 6.91
C GLN A 49 17.52 21.34 5.99
N LEU A 50 16.57 22.10 6.54
CA LEU A 50 15.68 22.94 5.74
C LEU A 50 16.44 24.10 5.09
N ASP A 51 17.35 24.76 5.80
CA ASP A 51 18.19 25.84 5.27
C ASP A 51 19.13 25.30 4.16
N GLU A 52 19.70 24.11 4.32
CA GLU A 52 20.48 23.45 3.26
C GLU A 52 19.63 23.06 2.05
N LYS A 53 18.40 22.60 2.25
CA LYS A 53 17.49 22.30 1.13
C LYS A 53 17.07 23.58 0.41
N LEU A 54 16.80 24.65 1.16
CA LEU A 54 16.43 25.95 0.61
C LEU A 54 17.57 26.53 -0.23
N THR A 55 18.78 26.58 0.30
CA THR A 55 19.96 27.09 -0.44
C THR A 55 20.28 26.27 -1.68
N ARG A 56 20.15 24.93 -1.62
CA ARG A 56 20.28 24.08 -2.82
C ARG A 56 19.22 24.44 -3.87
N LYS A 57 17.96 24.57 -3.47
CA LYS A 57 16.87 24.95 -4.39
C LYS A 57 17.03 26.36 -4.95
N GLU A 58 17.54 27.30 -4.16
CA GLU A 58 17.88 28.64 -4.64
C GLU A 58 18.99 28.61 -5.69
N SER A 59 20.03 27.80 -5.49
CA SER A 59 21.10 27.63 -6.49
C SER A 59 20.60 26.97 -7.78
N GLU A 60 19.75 25.95 -7.68
CA GLU A 60 19.12 25.31 -8.83
C GLU A 60 18.23 26.30 -9.61
N LEU A 61 17.43 27.10 -8.90
CA LEU A 61 16.59 28.13 -9.51
C LEU A 61 17.42 29.19 -10.24
N GLU A 62 18.57 29.57 -9.71
CA GLU A 62 19.43 30.56 -10.35
C GLU A 62 20.05 30.02 -11.65
N ILE A 63 20.48 28.75 -11.66
CA ILE A 63 20.95 28.08 -12.88
C ILE A 63 19.82 28.02 -13.92
N ILE A 64 18.63 27.60 -13.53
CA ILE A 64 17.47 27.54 -14.44
C ILE A 64 17.11 28.92 -14.98
N ARG A 65 17.18 29.98 -14.16
CA ARG A 65 16.96 31.36 -14.61
C ARG A 65 18.01 31.80 -15.62
N HIS A 66 19.27 31.46 -15.38
CA HIS A 66 20.37 31.76 -16.29
C HIS A 66 20.20 31.05 -17.64
N GLU A 67 19.90 29.74 -17.62
CA GLU A 67 19.62 28.95 -18.84
C GLU A 67 18.41 29.51 -19.59
N LEU A 68 17.33 29.87 -18.89
CA LEU A 68 16.15 30.47 -19.50
C LEU A 68 16.48 31.82 -20.17
N SER A 69 17.38 32.61 -19.59
CA SER A 69 17.87 33.85 -20.19
C SER A 69 18.63 33.58 -21.48
N GLN A 70 19.55 32.61 -21.48
CA GLN A 70 20.29 32.20 -22.68
C GLN A 70 19.35 31.70 -23.79
N VAL A 71 18.34 30.90 -23.45
CA VAL A 71 17.34 30.41 -24.42
C VAL A 71 16.53 31.57 -25.02
N LYS A 72 16.15 32.57 -24.21
CA LYS A 72 15.46 33.76 -24.72
C LYS A 72 16.33 34.56 -25.68
N GLU A 73 17.60 34.74 -25.36
CA GLU A 73 18.55 35.46 -26.22
C GLU A 73 18.80 34.70 -27.53
N PHE A 74 18.98 33.38 -27.45
CA PHE A 74 19.10 32.53 -28.63
C PHE A 74 17.88 32.61 -29.54
N ARG A 75 16.66 32.58 -28.96
CA ARG A 75 15.42 32.74 -29.74
C ARG A 75 15.37 34.09 -30.45
N LYS A 76 15.73 35.18 -29.75
CA LYS A 76 15.76 36.53 -30.34
C LYS A 76 16.76 36.60 -31.50
N LYS A 77 17.97 36.06 -31.31
CA LYS A 77 19.02 36.02 -32.34
C LYS A 77 18.63 35.14 -33.53
N LYS A 78 17.98 34.00 -33.28
CA LYS A 78 17.45 33.12 -34.33
C LYS A 78 16.41 33.85 -35.18
N THR A 79 15.44 34.54 -34.57
CA THR A 79 14.43 35.31 -35.31
C THR A 79 15.06 36.43 -36.12
N GLN A 80 16.04 37.15 -35.55
CA GLN A 80 16.76 38.21 -36.27
C GLN A 80 17.51 37.66 -37.50
N MET A 81 18.32 36.61 -37.31
CA MET A 81 19.08 35.99 -38.40
C MET A 81 18.17 35.41 -39.49
N GLN A 82 17.03 34.83 -39.10
CA GLN A 82 16.06 34.29 -40.06
C GLN A 82 15.40 35.41 -40.88
N LYS A 83 15.16 36.58 -40.27
CA LYS A 83 14.66 37.76 -40.97
C LYS A 83 15.70 38.32 -41.95
N GLU A 84 16.96 38.45 -41.52
CA GLU A 84 18.06 38.92 -42.38
C GLU A 84 18.28 37.98 -43.58
N LEU A 85 18.17 36.67 -43.40
CA LEU A 85 18.26 35.71 -44.50
C LEU A 85 17.13 35.87 -45.51
N GLU A 86 15.90 36.12 -45.05
CA GLU A 86 14.77 36.34 -45.96
C GLU A 86 14.91 37.66 -46.71
N GLU A 87 15.34 38.74 -46.03
CA GLU A 87 15.60 40.05 -46.66
C GLU A 87 16.71 39.94 -47.73
N ILE A 88 17.81 39.22 -47.46
CA ILE A 88 18.89 38.99 -48.45
C ILE A 88 18.38 38.17 -49.64
N LYS A 89 17.58 37.13 -49.38
CA LYS A 89 17.02 36.28 -50.43
C LYS A 89 16.06 37.05 -51.33
N GLU A 90 15.19 37.87 -50.75
CA GLU A 90 14.27 38.73 -51.51
C GLU A 90 15.02 39.76 -52.34
N ALA A 91 16.06 40.39 -51.78
CA ALA A 91 16.93 41.31 -52.51
C ALA A 91 17.67 40.62 -53.67
N MET A 92 18.17 39.39 -53.46
CA MET A 92 18.82 38.60 -54.50
C MET A 92 17.85 38.31 -55.67
N ILE A 93 16.63 37.87 -55.37
CA ILE A 93 15.61 37.55 -56.38
C ILE A 93 15.22 38.81 -57.17
N SER A 94 15.04 39.96 -56.48
CA SER A 94 14.72 41.22 -57.13
C SER A 94 15.83 41.65 -58.08
N ASN A 95 17.09 41.57 -57.63
CA ASN A 95 18.24 41.95 -58.44
C ASN A 95 18.45 41.00 -59.63
N GLU A 96 18.29 39.69 -59.44
CA GLU A 96 18.35 38.72 -60.54
C GLU A 96 17.27 38.98 -61.60
N ARG A 97 16.06 39.34 -61.16
CA ARG A 97 14.97 39.74 -62.05
C ARG A 97 15.29 41.02 -62.82
N GLU A 98 15.77 42.05 -62.14
CA GLU A 98 16.18 43.31 -62.79
C GLU A 98 17.32 43.08 -63.79
N HIS A 99 18.33 42.30 -63.42
CA HIS A 99 19.43 41.94 -64.32
C HIS A 99 18.92 41.18 -65.54
N LYS A 100 18.05 40.18 -65.36
CA LYS A 100 17.44 39.45 -66.47
C LYS A 100 16.68 40.39 -67.41
N ASP A 101 15.84 41.27 -66.88
CA ASP A 101 15.09 42.24 -67.67
C ASP A 101 16.01 43.20 -68.43
N THR A 102 17.16 43.59 -67.86
CA THR A 102 18.15 44.42 -68.57
C THR A 102 18.85 43.68 -69.70
N VAL A 103 19.18 42.39 -69.50
CA VAL A 103 19.80 41.55 -70.53
C VAL A 103 18.84 41.34 -71.69
N GLU A 104 17.58 40.97 -71.43
CA GLU A 104 16.56 40.77 -72.47
C GLU A 104 16.38 42.04 -73.33
N LYS A 105 16.34 43.23 -72.71
CA LYS A 105 16.27 44.50 -73.44
C LYS A 105 17.49 44.79 -74.29
N LEU A 106 18.69 44.41 -73.82
CA LEU A 106 19.92 44.57 -74.60
C LEU A 106 19.95 43.60 -75.77
N GLU A 107 19.62 42.33 -75.53
CA GLU A 107 19.54 41.29 -76.58
C GLU A 107 18.56 41.68 -77.69
N GLN A 108 17.38 42.18 -77.32
CA GLN A 108 16.40 42.64 -78.30
C GLN A 108 16.96 43.77 -79.18
N LYS A 109 17.60 44.78 -78.58
CA LYS A 109 18.23 45.89 -79.33
C LYS A 109 19.34 45.40 -80.25
N PHE A 110 20.18 44.47 -79.77
CA PHE A 110 21.25 43.90 -80.59
C PHE A 110 20.70 43.08 -81.76
N PHE A 111 19.62 42.33 -81.54
CA PHE A 111 18.98 41.55 -82.59
C PHE A 111 18.37 42.44 -83.67
N GLU A 112 17.64 43.49 -83.27
CA GLU A 112 17.05 44.46 -84.19
C GLU A 112 18.12 45.14 -85.06
N GLU A 113 19.22 45.60 -84.46
CA GLU A 113 20.31 46.24 -85.20
C GLU A 113 21.06 45.27 -86.12
N LYS A 114 21.29 44.04 -85.67
CA LYS A 114 21.92 42.99 -86.49
C LYS A 114 21.06 42.66 -87.72
N MET A 115 19.74 42.57 -87.55
CA MET A 115 18.81 42.34 -88.66
C MET A 115 18.81 43.51 -89.65
N ARG A 116 18.82 44.75 -89.17
CA ARG A 116 18.91 45.94 -90.02
C ARG A 116 20.16 45.92 -90.89
N LEU A 117 21.33 45.67 -90.28
CA LEU A 117 22.61 45.61 -91.00
C LEU A 117 22.67 44.46 -92.02
N GLN A 118 22.12 43.30 -91.66
CA GLN A 118 22.11 42.15 -92.56
C GLN A 118 21.20 42.38 -93.77
N GLN A 119 20.05 43.01 -93.58
CA GLN A 119 19.17 43.39 -94.69
C GLN A 119 19.84 44.40 -95.64
N GLU A 120 20.57 45.37 -95.10
CA GLU A 120 21.30 46.36 -95.91
C GLU A 120 22.41 45.70 -96.76
N SER A 121 23.18 44.79 -96.16
CA SER A 121 24.19 44.00 -96.87
C SER A 121 23.58 43.12 -97.98
N ASN A 122 22.48 42.43 -97.69
CA ASN A 122 21.82 41.55 -98.66
C ASN A 122 21.31 42.34 -99.88
N LYS A 123 20.69 43.50 -99.67
CA LYS A 123 20.27 44.39 -100.77
C LYS A 123 21.44 44.79 -101.66
N LYS A 124 22.62 45.02 -101.08
CA LYS A 124 23.81 45.39 -101.85
C LYS A 124 24.34 44.24 -102.71
N ILE A 125 24.31 43.01 -102.19
CA ILE A 125 24.71 41.81 -102.94
C ILE A 125 23.74 41.57 -104.11
N GLU A 126 22.44 41.69 -103.87
CA GLU A 126 21.40 41.52 -104.88
C GLU A 126 21.54 42.52 -106.02
N GLU A 127 21.83 43.78 -105.69
CA GLU A 127 22.09 44.85 -106.67
C GLU A 127 23.30 44.53 -107.57
N ILE A 128 24.38 43.98 -107.02
CA ILE A 128 25.58 43.60 -107.79
C ILE A 128 25.31 42.38 -108.66
N ALA A 129 24.58 41.38 -108.14
CA ALA A 129 24.24 40.17 -108.87
C ALA A 129 23.35 40.46 -110.09
N SER A 130 22.35 41.33 -109.93
CA SER A 130 21.45 41.73 -111.03
C SER A 130 22.22 42.41 -112.17
N ARG A 131 23.16 43.32 -111.87
CA ARG A 131 23.97 43.99 -112.90
C ARG A 131 24.87 43.02 -113.67
N ALA A 132 25.48 42.04 -112.97
CA ALA A 132 26.32 41.04 -113.61
C ALA A 132 25.51 40.09 -114.53
N GLN A 133 24.29 39.75 -114.13
CA GLN A 133 23.38 38.91 -114.93
C GLN A 133 22.87 39.61 -116.20
N ASP A 134 22.51 40.89 -116.10
CA ASP A 134 22.05 41.69 -117.25
C ASP A 134 23.14 41.91 -118.31
N GLU A 135 24.40 41.95 -117.89
CA GLU A 135 25.55 42.08 -118.79
C GLU A 135 25.86 40.76 -119.50
N ALA A 136 25.75 39.62 -118.80
CA ALA A 136 25.96 38.29 -119.38
C ALA A 136 24.84 37.84 -120.34
N LEU A 137 23.58 38.24 -120.09
CA LEU A 137 22.44 37.91 -120.95
C LEU A 137 22.52 38.56 -122.33
N LYS A 138 23.19 39.71 -122.45
CA LYS A 138 23.34 40.44 -123.72
C LYS A 138 24.36 39.81 -124.68
N SER A 139 25.17 38.85 -124.24
CA SER A 139 26.36 38.37 -124.99
C SER A 139 26.30 36.92 -125.49
N LEU A 140 25.12 36.29 -125.68
CA LEU A 140 25.05 34.82 -125.88
C LEU A 140 24.03 34.33 -126.95
N ASN A 141 24.43 33.30 -127.74
CA ASN A 141 23.63 32.57 -128.75
C ASN A 141 22.64 31.53 -128.15
N GLU A 142 21.60 31.16 -128.92
CA GLU A 142 20.45 30.33 -128.50
C GLU A 142 20.78 28.90 -128.04
N THR A 143 21.82 28.26 -128.60
CA THR A 143 22.29 26.93 -128.16
C THR A 143 22.89 26.97 -126.75
N ASN A 144 23.69 27.98 -126.44
CA ASN A 144 24.21 28.16 -125.09
C ASN A 144 23.06 28.46 -124.11
N ARG A 145 22.03 29.21 -124.53
CA ARG A 145 20.83 29.47 -123.70
C ARG A 145 20.10 28.18 -123.30
N ASN A 146 20.04 27.18 -124.18
CA ASN A 146 19.47 25.87 -123.86
C ASN A 146 20.36 25.05 -122.92
N VAL A 147 21.68 25.05 -123.12
CA VAL A 147 22.63 24.41 -122.19
C VAL A 147 22.61 25.07 -120.80
N TYR A 148 22.40 26.38 -120.72
CA TYR A 148 22.21 27.07 -119.44
C TYR A 148 20.90 26.69 -118.77
N LYS A 149 19.79 26.56 -119.51
CA LYS A 149 18.52 26.07 -118.95
C LYS A 149 18.67 24.66 -118.39
N GLU A 150 19.28 23.75 -119.14
CA GLU A 150 19.51 22.38 -118.68
C GLU A 150 20.44 22.33 -117.47
N ASN A 151 21.51 23.13 -117.43
CA ASN A 151 22.35 23.25 -116.24
C ASN A 151 21.58 23.84 -115.03
N VAL A 152 20.68 24.79 -115.24
CA VAL A 152 19.83 25.35 -114.18
C VAL A 152 18.87 24.28 -113.65
N ASP A 153 18.20 23.54 -114.54
CA ASP A 153 17.31 22.44 -114.17
C ASP A 153 18.07 21.32 -113.42
N LEU A 154 19.30 21.02 -113.84
CA LEU A 154 20.18 20.06 -113.17
C LEU A 154 20.63 20.57 -111.79
N ILE A 155 20.94 21.86 -111.67
CA ILE A 155 21.28 22.49 -110.39
C ILE A 155 20.08 22.49 -109.43
N ASP A 156 18.87 22.73 -109.94
CA ASP A 156 17.66 22.75 -109.12
C ASP A 156 17.27 21.33 -108.66
N THR A 157 17.42 20.31 -109.51
CA THR A 157 17.25 18.91 -109.09
C THR A 157 18.30 18.48 -108.06
N LEU A 158 19.58 18.84 -108.26
CA LEU A 158 20.64 18.61 -107.27
C LEU A 158 20.38 19.33 -105.95
N ARG A 159 19.83 20.55 -106.00
CA ARG A 159 19.43 21.30 -104.81
C ARG A 159 18.32 20.59 -104.04
N MET A 160 17.29 20.10 -104.74
CA MET A 160 16.21 19.32 -104.13
C MET A 160 16.75 18.06 -103.44
N TYR A 161 17.59 17.27 -104.11
CA TYR A 161 18.20 16.09 -103.50
C TYR A 161 19.11 16.41 -102.32
N LYS A 162 19.85 17.52 -102.37
CA LYS A 162 20.64 17.97 -101.22
C LYS A 162 19.76 18.35 -100.04
N GLN A 163 18.64 19.03 -100.29
CA GLN A 163 17.68 19.38 -99.25
C GLN A 163 17.06 18.12 -98.62
N GLU A 164 16.63 17.14 -99.43
CA GLU A 164 16.14 15.86 -98.94
C GLU A 164 17.20 15.15 -98.09
N LEU A 165 18.46 15.13 -98.54
CA LEU A 165 19.57 14.54 -97.78
C LEU A 165 19.76 15.26 -96.43
N ASP A 166 19.71 16.60 -96.40
CA ASP A 166 19.82 17.39 -95.17
C ASP A 166 18.63 17.12 -94.22
N GLU A 167 17.43 16.94 -94.75
CA GLU A 167 16.23 16.55 -93.97
C GLU A 167 16.37 15.14 -93.40
N TYR A 168 16.84 14.17 -94.20
CA TYR A 168 17.14 12.81 -93.72
C TYR A 168 18.24 12.82 -92.66
N GLN A 169 19.28 13.64 -92.83
CA GLN A 169 20.36 13.79 -91.85
C GLN A 169 19.82 14.33 -90.52
N LYS A 170 18.98 15.38 -90.56
CA LYS A 170 18.32 15.94 -89.37
C LYS A 170 17.42 14.93 -88.68
N ALA A 171 16.63 14.17 -89.44
CA ALA A 171 15.76 13.13 -88.89
C ALA A 171 16.59 12.00 -88.22
N LYS A 172 17.70 11.59 -88.84
CA LYS A 172 18.63 10.61 -88.26
C LYS A 172 19.26 11.12 -86.97
N GLU A 173 19.69 12.37 -86.93
CA GLU A 173 20.23 13.00 -85.72
C GLU A 173 19.18 13.09 -84.60
N GLN A 174 17.94 13.49 -84.93
CA GLN A 174 16.84 13.53 -83.98
C GLN A 174 16.53 12.15 -83.42
N LEU A 175 16.43 11.13 -84.28
CA LEU A 175 16.20 9.75 -83.85
C LEU A 175 17.34 9.25 -82.96
N SER A 176 18.59 9.57 -83.30
CA SER A 176 19.76 9.19 -82.50
C SER A 176 19.75 9.86 -81.12
N ARG A 177 19.37 11.14 -81.05
CA ARG A 177 19.17 11.85 -79.76
C ARG A 177 18.05 11.21 -78.94
N LEU A 178 16.94 10.87 -79.57
CA LEU A 178 15.78 10.27 -78.89
C LEU A 178 16.12 8.87 -78.36
N ILE A 179 16.85 8.05 -79.12
CA ILE A 179 17.37 6.76 -78.66
C ILE A 179 18.27 6.94 -77.44
N ALA A 180 19.18 7.94 -77.47
CA ALA A 180 20.07 8.21 -76.35
C ALA A 180 19.30 8.66 -75.09
N THR A 181 18.32 9.56 -75.23
CA THR A 181 17.50 10.00 -74.09
C THR A 181 16.67 8.86 -73.52
N THR A 182 16.03 8.06 -74.37
CA THR A 182 15.24 6.90 -73.92
C THR A 182 16.12 5.83 -73.26
N SER A 183 17.36 5.65 -73.73
CA SER A 183 18.33 4.76 -73.07
C SER A 183 18.66 5.26 -71.66
N ASN A 184 18.97 6.55 -71.51
CA ASN A 184 19.26 7.15 -70.21
C ASN A 184 18.06 7.06 -69.26
N ASP A 185 16.85 7.35 -69.75
CA ASP A 185 15.62 7.25 -68.95
C ASP A 185 15.36 5.82 -68.49
N LYS A 186 15.67 4.82 -69.33
CA LYS A 186 15.55 3.41 -68.98
C LYS A 186 16.53 3.04 -67.86
N GLU A 187 17.78 3.45 -67.95
CA GLU A 187 18.80 3.21 -66.92
C GLU A 187 18.43 3.88 -65.59
N LEU A 188 17.98 5.13 -65.63
CA LEU A 188 17.56 5.87 -64.45
C LEU A 188 16.33 5.22 -63.79
N ASN A 189 15.35 4.80 -64.59
CA ASN A 189 14.19 4.07 -64.08
C ASN A 189 14.59 2.72 -63.47
N GLU A 190 15.56 2.01 -64.05
CA GLU A 190 16.04 0.74 -63.50
C GLU A 190 16.69 0.92 -62.12
N ILE A 191 17.51 1.97 -61.95
CA ILE A 191 18.11 2.32 -60.65
C ILE A 191 17.02 2.70 -59.64
N LEU A 192 16.06 3.54 -60.03
CA LEU A 192 14.96 3.95 -59.16
C LEU A 192 14.10 2.76 -58.72
N ILE A 193 13.81 1.82 -59.63
CA ILE A 193 13.06 0.60 -59.30
C ILE A 193 13.85 -0.25 -58.29
N LYS A 194 15.16 -0.42 -58.48
CA LYS A 194 16.02 -1.15 -57.52
C LYS A 194 15.99 -0.50 -56.13
N GLU A 195 16.15 0.82 -56.06
CA GLU A 195 16.09 1.56 -54.79
C GLU A 195 14.72 1.40 -54.11
N LYS A 196 13.63 1.48 -54.87
CA LYS A 196 12.27 1.27 -54.33
C LYS A 196 12.05 -0.15 -53.85
N ILE A 197 12.57 -1.15 -54.56
CA ILE A 197 12.52 -2.55 -54.11
C ILE A 197 13.27 -2.70 -52.78
N GLU A 198 14.48 -2.15 -52.66
CA GLU A 198 15.24 -2.19 -51.40
C GLU A 198 14.50 -1.49 -50.25
N GLN A 199 13.89 -0.34 -50.52
CA GLN A 199 13.09 0.38 -49.53
C GLN A 199 11.90 -0.45 -49.05
N VAL A 200 11.17 -1.09 -49.96
CA VAL A 200 10.03 -1.97 -49.65
C VAL A 200 10.51 -3.20 -48.87
N GLN A 201 11.64 -3.80 -49.23
CA GLN A 201 12.22 -4.92 -48.48
C GLN A 201 12.57 -4.52 -47.03
N LYS A 202 13.20 -3.36 -46.83
CA LYS A 202 13.50 -2.84 -45.48
C LYS A 202 12.23 -2.63 -44.67
N GLN A 203 11.20 -2.03 -45.27
CA GLN A 203 9.90 -1.84 -44.61
C GLN A 203 9.21 -3.17 -44.27
N ASN A 204 9.24 -4.14 -45.18
CA ASN A 204 8.66 -5.46 -44.93
C ASN A 204 9.37 -6.21 -43.79
N ASN A 205 10.70 -6.09 -43.69
CA ASN A 205 11.45 -6.66 -42.59
C ASN A 205 11.06 -6.02 -41.25
N LEU A 206 10.95 -4.69 -41.20
CA LEU A 206 10.48 -3.99 -39.99
C LEU A 206 9.05 -4.39 -39.61
N ILE A 207 8.15 -4.50 -40.58
CA ILE A 207 6.77 -4.97 -40.34
C ILE A 207 6.78 -6.40 -39.79
N LYS A 208 7.67 -7.27 -40.29
CA LYS A 208 7.81 -8.65 -39.81
C LYS A 208 8.28 -8.67 -38.35
N GLU A 209 9.33 -7.93 -38.01
CA GLU A 209 9.85 -7.82 -36.63
C GLU A 209 8.79 -7.28 -35.67
N LEU A 210 8.04 -6.24 -36.08
CA LEU A 210 6.96 -5.70 -35.27
C LEU A 210 5.82 -6.70 -35.07
N LYS A 211 5.45 -7.48 -36.09
CA LYS A 211 4.45 -8.55 -35.98
C LYS A 211 4.90 -9.65 -35.03
N GLU A 212 6.16 -10.08 -35.12
CA GLU A 212 6.73 -11.07 -34.20
C GLU A 212 6.70 -10.56 -32.75
N LYS A 213 7.05 -9.29 -32.53
CA LYS A 213 6.97 -8.67 -31.20
C LYS A 213 5.54 -8.60 -30.67
N ILE A 214 4.58 -8.24 -31.51
CA ILE A 214 3.15 -8.23 -31.16
C ILE A 214 2.70 -9.64 -30.77
N GLN A 215 3.04 -10.66 -31.57
CA GLN A 215 2.68 -12.05 -31.28
C GLN A 215 3.28 -12.54 -29.96
N LEU A 216 4.54 -12.20 -29.66
CA LEU A 216 5.17 -12.54 -28.37
C LEU A 216 4.45 -11.89 -27.19
N LEU A 217 4.07 -10.62 -27.33
CA LEU A 217 3.32 -9.89 -26.30
C LEU A 217 1.91 -10.47 -26.12
N GLU A 218 1.19 -10.78 -27.20
CA GLU A 218 -0.13 -11.41 -27.15
C GLU A 218 -0.06 -12.80 -26.49
N THR A 219 0.98 -13.58 -26.81
CA THR A 219 1.19 -14.91 -26.20
C THR A 219 1.48 -14.78 -24.70
N SER A 220 2.38 -13.86 -24.32
CA SER A 220 2.71 -13.60 -22.91
C SER A 220 1.50 -13.09 -22.12
N LEU A 221 0.71 -12.18 -22.70
CA LEU A 221 -0.51 -11.67 -22.08
C LEU A 221 -1.56 -12.77 -21.92
N THR A 222 -1.72 -13.64 -22.91
CA THR A 222 -2.65 -14.77 -22.84
C THR A 222 -2.23 -15.75 -21.74
N GLN A 223 -0.94 -16.05 -21.62
CA GLN A 223 -0.40 -16.89 -20.54
C GLN A 223 -0.66 -16.25 -19.17
N PHE A 224 -0.37 -14.95 -19.03
CA PHE A 224 -0.64 -14.21 -17.80
C PHE A 224 -2.13 -14.24 -17.43
N ILE A 225 -3.04 -14.03 -18.39
CA ILE A 225 -4.48 -14.11 -18.13
C ILE A 225 -4.89 -15.51 -17.65
N GLN A 226 -4.34 -16.58 -18.25
CA GLN A 226 -4.62 -17.95 -17.83
C GLN A 226 -4.11 -18.23 -16.42
N GLU A 227 -2.89 -17.78 -16.09
CA GLU A 227 -2.32 -17.90 -14.74
C GLU A 227 -3.19 -17.16 -13.71
N PHE A 228 -3.63 -15.94 -14.03
CA PHE A 228 -4.54 -15.17 -13.17
C PHE A 228 -5.89 -15.86 -12.98
N ASP A 229 -6.43 -16.50 -14.00
CA ASP A 229 -7.68 -17.25 -13.90
C ASP A 229 -7.54 -18.50 -13.01
N ILE A 230 -6.41 -19.19 -13.11
CA ILE A 230 -6.08 -20.34 -12.25
C ILE A 230 -5.89 -19.88 -10.81
N GLU A 231 -5.11 -18.83 -10.58
CA GLU A 231 -4.88 -18.27 -9.25
C GLU A 231 -6.19 -17.80 -8.60
N ARG A 232 -7.03 -17.08 -9.36
CA ARG A 232 -8.35 -16.64 -8.90
C ARG A 232 -9.23 -17.82 -8.51
N LYS A 233 -9.25 -18.90 -9.29
CA LYS A 233 -10.00 -20.13 -8.96
C LYS A 233 -9.48 -20.77 -7.68
N ASN A 234 -8.17 -20.88 -7.53
CA ASN A 234 -7.54 -21.46 -6.34
C ASN A 234 -7.85 -20.63 -5.07
N ILE A 235 -7.78 -19.30 -5.16
CA ILE A 235 -8.15 -18.41 -4.04
C ILE A 235 -9.62 -18.59 -3.67
N LEU A 236 -10.52 -18.66 -4.65
CA LEU A 236 -11.95 -18.91 -4.40
C LEU A 236 -12.19 -20.27 -3.74
N GLU A 237 -11.51 -21.32 -4.19
CA GLU A 237 -11.63 -22.65 -3.60
C GLU A 237 -11.08 -22.70 -2.17
N GLN A 238 -9.90 -22.12 -1.93
CA GLN A 238 -9.30 -22.05 -0.60
C GLN A 238 -10.16 -21.24 0.38
N THR A 239 -10.70 -20.10 -0.06
CA THR A 239 -11.60 -19.30 0.77
C THR A 239 -12.90 -20.04 1.05
N HIS A 240 -13.45 -20.77 0.08
CA HIS A 240 -14.62 -21.61 0.28
C HIS A 240 -14.37 -22.73 1.30
N ILE A 241 -13.25 -23.46 1.19
CA ILE A 241 -12.86 -24.52 2.14
C ILE A 241 -12.68 -23.95 3.55
N LYS A 242 -11.96 -22.83 3.70
CA LYS A 242 -11.76 -22.15 4.99
C LYS A 242 -13.08 -21.68 5.58
N HIS A 243 -13.98 -21.15 4.76
CA HIS A 243 -15.31 -20.72 5.18
C HIS A 243 -16.15 -21.90 5.67
N GLU A 244 -16.19 -23.01 4.92
CA GLU A 244 -16.90 -24.22 5.33
C GLU A 244 -16.33 -24.83 6.61
N SER A 245 -15.00 -24.90 6.75
CA SER A 245 -14.35 -25.36 7.98
C SER A 245 -14.71 -24.47 9.19
N SER A 246 -14.66 -23.15 9.02
CA SER A 246 -15.06 -22.19 10.06
C SER A 246 -16.54 -22.34 10.41
N ARG A 247 -17.40 -22.57 9.41
CA ARG A 247 -18.84 -22.80 9.59
C ARG A 247 -19.11 -24.07 10.40
N SER A 248 -18.42 -25.17 10.08
CA SER A 248 -18.52 -26.42 10.85
C SER A 248 -18.07 -26.24 12.30
N GLU A 249 -16.98 -25.49 12.53
CA GLU A 249 -16.47 -25.22 13.87
C GLU A 249 -17.44 -24.35 14.69
N ILE A 250 -18.04 -23.33 14.08
CA ILE A 250 -19.08 -22.52 14.72
C ILE A 250 -20.26 -23.41 15.17
N ILE A 251 -20.72 -24.32 14.30
CA ILE A 251 -21.81 -25.24 14.63
C ILE A 251 -21.42 -26.16 15.80
N ARG A 252 -20.18 -26.67 15.81
CA ARG A 252 -19.65 -27.51 16.88
C ARG A 252 -19.62 -26.76 18.22
N LEU A 253 -19.08 -25.54 18.23
CA LEU A 253 -18.99 -24.70 19.42
C LEU A 253 -20.38 -24.31 19.95
N GLN A 254 -21.32 -23.97 19.07
CA GLN A 254 -22.71 -23.71 19.46
C GLN A 254 -23.33 -24.90 20.18
N ARG A 255 -23.13 -26.13 19.67
CA ARG A 255 -23.62 -27.36 20.32
C ARG A 255 -23.01 -27.57 21.71
N ILE A 256 -21.70 -27.33 21.86
CA ILE A 256 -21.02 -27.43 23.17
C ILE A 256 -21.60 -26.40 24.14
N LEU A 257 -21.80 -25.16 23.68
CA LEU A 257 -22.38 -24.09 24.49
C LEU A 257 -23.80 -24.45 24.95
N GLU A 258 -24.64 -25.01 24.07
CA GLU A 258 -25.97 -25.47 24.45
C GLU A 258 -25.94 -26.57 25.53
N LEU A 259 -25.05 -27.55 25.39
CA LEU A 259 -24.88 -28.62 26.39
C LEU A 259 -24.40 -28.05 27.73
N LYS A 260 -23.39 -27.17 27.71
CA LYS A 260 -22.90 -26.50 28.91
C LYS A 260 -23.95 -25.62 29.56
N THR A 261 -24.80 -24.96 28.78
CA THR A 261 -25.94 -24.18 29.30
C THR A 261 -26.98 -25.08 29.95
N LYS A 262 -27.28 -26.25 29.38
CA LYS A 262 -28.17 -27.25 29.98
C LYS A 262 -27.61 -27.79 31.30
N GLU A 263 -26.32 -28.12 31.36
CA GLU A 263 -25.63 -28.54 32.59
C GLU A 263 -25.67 -27.43 33.65
N MET A 264 -25.32 -26.20 33.26
CA MET A 264 -25.39 -25.02 34.13
C MET A 264 -26.80 -24.83 34.70
N ASN A 265 -27.84 -25.00 33.89
CA ASN A 265 -29.23 -24.91 34.36
C ASN A 265 -29.60 -26.04 35.34
N LYS A 266 -29.07 -27.25 35.16
CA LYS A 266 -29.24 -28.34 36.15
C LYS A 266 -28.56 -27.99 37.47
N VAL A 267 -27.32 -27.50 37.43
CA VAL A 267 -26.58 -27.05 38.62
C VAL A 267 -27.33 -25.93 39.34
N LYS A 268 -27.82 -24.91 38.61
CA LYS A 268 -28.64 -23.83 39.18
C LYS A 268 -29.90 -24.35 39.87
N LYS A 269 -30.60 -25.32 39.27
CA LYS A 269 -31.79 -25.94 39.89
C LYS A 269 -31.43 -26.69 41.18
N LEU A 270 -30.35 -27.48 41.17
CA LEU A 270 -29.89 -28.19 42.37
C LEU A 270 -29.45 -27.22 43.47
N ALA A 271 -28.68 -26.19 43.12
CA ALA A 271 -28.29 -25.15 44.05
C ALA A 271 -29.50 -24.45 44.67
N LYS A 272 -30.53 -24.16 43.87
CA LYS A 272 -31.79 -23.59 44.36
C LYS A 272 -32.48 -24.53 45.36
N ILE A 273 -32.61 -25.82 45.03
CA ILE A 273 -33.21 -26.82 45.93
C ILE A 273 -32.43 -26.90 47.25
N ILE A 274 -31.09 -26.93 47.19
CA ILE A 274 -30.24 -26.98 48.40
C ILE A 274 -30.46 -25.72 49.26
N ILE A 275 -30.59 -24.54 48.65
CA ILE A 275 -30.86 -23.29 49.37
C ILE A 275 -32.27 -23.31 49.96
N GLU A 276 -33.28 -23.78 49.22
CA GLU A 276 -34.66 -23.93 49.71
C GLU A 276 -34.72 -24.90 50.91
N GLN A 277 -34.18 -26.11 50.77
CA GLN A 277 -34.09 -27.10 51.86
C GLN A 277 -33.33 -26.55 53.08
N ARG A 278 -32.24 -25.82 52.85
CA ARG A 278 -31.49 -25.19 53.94
C ARG A 278 -32.32 -24.11 54.63
N THR A 279 -33.06 -23.32 53.86
CA THR A 279 -33.96 -22.29 54.41
C THR A 279 -35.05 -22.95 55.25
N GLU A 280 -35.66 -24.04 54.76
CA GLU A 280 -36.64 -24.83 55.50
C GLU A 280 -36.05 -25.38 56.82
N LEU A 281 -34.86 -25.97 56.79
CA LEU A 281 -34.18 -26.44 58.01
C LEU A 281 -33.88 -25.29 58.98
N GLU A 282 -33.39 -24.15 58.48
CA GLU A 282 -33.11 -22.96 59.31
C GLU A 282 -34.41 -22.46 59.96
N THR A 283 -35.53 -22.40 59.24
CA THR A 283 -36.84 -22.04 59.80
C THR A 283 -37.33 -23.06 60.84
N PHE A 284 -37.20 -24.37 60.56
CA PHE A 284 -37.57 -25.42 61.50
C PHE A 284 -36.78 -25.34 62.81
N PHE A 285 -35.46 -25.10 62.74
CA PHE A 285 -34.63 -24.94 63.95
C PHE A 285 -34.99 -23.69 64.75
N LEU A 286 -35.31 -22.58 64.07
CA LEU A 286 -35.77 -21.35 64.74
C LEU A 286 -37.12 -21.58 65.44
N ASP A 287 -38.06 -22.26 64.77
CA ASP A 287 -39.36 -22.61 65.33
C ASP A 287 -39.23 -23.59 66.51
N ALA A 288 -38.37 -24.60 66.40
CA ALA A 288 -38.07 -25.54 67.48
C ALA A 288 -37.45 -24.83 68.68
N LEU A 289 -36.49 -23.92 68.46
CA LEU A 289 -35.91 -23.10 69.52
C LEU A 289 -36.96 -22.18 70.17
N GLN A 290 -37.86 -21.58 69.38
CA GLN A 290 -38.93 -20.76 69.90
C GLN A 290 -39.93 -21.59 70.72
N HIS A 291 -40.27 -22.80 70.26
CA HIS A 291 -41.11 -23.74 70.99
C HIS A 291 -40.48 -24.12 72.32
N VAL A 292 -39.20 -24.52 72.33
CA VAL A 292 -38.48 -24.86 73.57
C VAL A 292 -38.43 -23.68 74.52
N LYS A 293 -38.14 -22.45 74.04
CA LYS A 293 -38.19 -21.24 74.88
C LYS A 293 -39.56 -21.02 75.52
N LYS A 294 -40.65 -21.21 74.77
CA LYS A 294 -42.01 -21.13 75.31
C LYS A 294 -42.23 -22.20 76.39
N GLN A 295 -41.79 -23.44 76.15
CA GLN A 295 -41.90 -24.53 77.12
C GLN A 295 -41.07 -24.27 78.38
N ILE A 296 -39.85 -23.73 78.25
CA ILE A 296 -39.03 -23.30 79.39
C ILE A 296 -39.78 -22.25 80.22
N ALA A 297 -40.36 -21.23 79.57
CA ALA A 297 -41.10 -20.19 80.29
C ALA A 297 -42.32 -20.76 81.04
N LEU A 298 -43.07 -21.67 80.40
CA LEU A 298 -44.22 -22.35 81.01
C LEU A 298 -43.78 -23.27 82.16
N ASN A 299 -42.73 -24.08 81.96
CA ASN A 299 -42.21 -25.00 82.97
C ASN A 299 -41.69 -24.22 84.19
N ARG A 300 -40.90 -23.17 83.99
CA ARG A 300 -40.42 -22.30 85.07
C ARG A 300 -41.58 -21.68 85.86
N LEU A 301 -42.64 -21.24 85.17
CA LEU A 301 -43.83 -20.70 85.81
C LEU A 301 -44.58 -21.78 86.62
N GLN A 302 -44.75 -22.97 86.05
CA GLN A 302 -45.41 -24.10 86.72
C GLN A 302 -44.60 -24.58 87.92
N TYR A 303 -43.30 -24.82 87.76
CA TYR A 303 -42.39 -25.21 88.84
C TYR A 303 -42.41 -24.20 89.98
N ARG A 304 -42.44 -22.89 89.67
CA ARG A 304 -42.59 -21.85 90.68
C ARG A 304 -43.90 -21.98 91.46
N LYS A 305 -45.02 -22.22 90.78
CA LYS A 305 -46.34 -22.42 91.42
C LYS A 305 -46.36 -23.70 92.26
N ASP A 306 -45.85 -24.80 91.74
CA ASP A 306 -45.86 -26.11 92.40
C ASP A 306 -44.91 -26.13 93.61
N ALA A 307 -43.72 -25.52 93.48
CA ALA A 307 -42.78 -25.34 94.58
C ALA A 307 -43.37 -24.44 95.69
N PHE A 308 -44.13 -23.41 95.32
CA PHE A 308 -44.84 -22.55 96.28
C PHE A 308 -45.93 -23.32 97.02
N ASN A 309 -46.78 -24.03 96.28
CA ASN A 309 -47.84 -24.87 96.85
C ASN A 309 -47.26 -25.99 97.74
N ALA A 310 -46.19 -26.65 97.32
CA ALA A 310 -45.53 -27.69 98.11
C ALA A 310 -44.91 -27.15 99.41
N TYR A 311 -44.29 -25.97 99.35
CA TYR A 311 -43.76 -25.30 100.54
C TYR A 311 -44.89 -24.88 101.49
N GLN A 312 -45.96 -24.29 100.96
CA GLN A 312 -47.14 -23.90 101.74
C GLN A 312 -47.84 -25.12 102.36
N ASN A 313 -47.99 -26.21 101.62
CA ASN A 313 -48.54 -27.47 102.13
C ASN A 313 -47.66 -28.08 103.23
N ARG A 314 -46.33 -28.08 103.08
CA ARG A 314 -45.41 -28.53 104.15
C ARG A 314 -45.49 -27.63 105.38
N MET A 315 -45.65 -26.32 105.20
CA MET A 315 -45.85 -25.38 106.30
C MET A 315 -47.17 -25.63 107.03
N LEU A 316 -48.26 -25.89 106.29
CA LEU A 316 -49.56 -26.25 106.85
C LEU A 316 -49.52 -27.60 107.57
N ASN A 317 -48.86 -28.61 107.02
CA ASN A 317 -48.76 -29.94 107.64
C ASN A 317 -47.95 -29.89 108.96
N ALA A 318 -46.85 -29.14 108.98
CA ALA A 318 -46.07 -28.89 110.19
C ALA A 318 -46.89 -28.15 111.27
N HIS A 319 -47.76 -27.21 110.86
CA HIS A 319 -48.68 -26.53 111.77
C HIS A 319 -49.74 -27.48 112.37
N HIS A 320 -50.15 -28.53 111.66
CA HIS A 320 -51.04 -29.58 112.18
C HIS A 320 -50.30 -30.68 112.97
N GLY A 321 -49.02 -30.49 113.29
CA GLY A 321 -48.21 -31.44 114.07
C GLY A 321 -47.73 -32.67 113.30
N GLN A 322 -47.93 -32.70 111.98
CA GLN A 322 -47.51 -33.78 111.09
C GLN A 322 -46.21 -33.37 110.39
N GLY A 323 -45.08 -33.46 111.11
CA GLY A 323 -43.72 -33.22 110.62
C GLY A 323 -43.12 -31.85 111.00
N ASP A 324 -41.84 -31.66 110.65
CA ASP A 324 -41.07 -30.44 110.96
C ASP A 324 -41.34 -29.28 110.00
N TYR A 325 -41.21 -28.05 110.49
CA TYR A 325 -41.33 -26.84 109.67
C TYR A 325 -40.23 -26.78 108.59
N PRO A 326 -40.60 -26.56 107.30
CA PRO A 326 -39.62 -26.47 106.22
C PRO A 326 -38.77 -25.20 106.35
N ARG A 327 -37.50 -25.27 105.93
CA ARG A 327 -36.60 -24.09 105.87
C ARG A 327 -37.18 -23.02 104.95
N ILE A 328 -37.07 -21.75 105.35
CA ILE A 328 -37.59 -20.60 104.58
C ILE A 328 -37.03 -20.67 103.15
N ARG A 329 -37.94 -20.73 102.17
CA ARG A 329 -37.62 -20.76 100.75
C ARG A 329 -38.07 -19.45 100.11
N THR A 330 -37.20 -18.81 99.32
CA THR A 330 -37.53 -17.56 98.64
C THR A 330 -38.08 -17.79 97.24
N PHE A 331 -39.20 -17.11 96.92
CA PHE A 331 -39.90 -17.20 95.63
C PHE A 331 -39.83 -15.91 94.81
N ASN A 332 -39.20 -14.86 95.35
CA ASN A 332 -39.06 -13.57 94.67
C ASN A 332 -37.68 -13.47 94.00
N GLU A 333 -37.67 -13.01 92.76
CA GLU A 333 -36.49 -12.95 91.88
C GLU A 333 -35.46 -11.93 92.40
N THR A 334 -35.92 -10.84 93.00
CA THR A 334 -35.05 -9.78 93.53
C THR A 334 -34.19 -10.20 94.73
N PHE A 335 -34.57 -11.27 95.44
CA PHE A 335 -33.86 -11.77 96.62
C PHE A 335 -33.10 -13.08 96.36
N HIS A 336 -32.99 -13.51 95.10
CA HIS A 336 -32.34 -14.76 94.71
C HIS A 336 -30.86 -14.83 95.10
N GLY A 337 -30.09 -13.74 94.95
CA GLY A 337 -28.65 -13.71 95.23
C GLY A 337 -28.23 -13.67 96.71
N TYR A 338 -29.17 -13.47 97.64
CA TYR A 338 -28.89 -13.35 99.09
C TYR A 338 -29.42 -14.53 99.92
N SER A 339 -30.10 -15.48 99.28
CA SER A 339 -30.73 -16.64 99.94
C SER A 339 -30.05 -17.93 99.50
N THR A 340 -29.58 -18.72 100.46
CA THR A 340 -29.01 -20.06 100.22
C THR A 340 -30.06 -21.11 99.86
N ASN A 341 -31.36 -20.81 99.99
CA ASN A 341 -32.46 -21.72 99.69
C ASN A 341 -33.54 -21.00 98.85
N SER A 342 -33.30 -20.92 97.54
CA SER A 342 -34.16 -20.22 96.59
C SER A 342 -34.59 -21.14 95.45
N VAL A 343 -35.86 -21.05 95.04
CA VAL A 343 -36.40 -21.80 93.89
C VAL A 343 -35.60 -21.56 92.61
N PHE A 344 -35.04 -20.37 92.46
CA PHE A 344 -34.25 -19.99 91.29
C PHE A 344 -32.89 -20.70 91.26
N HIS A 345 -32.34 -21.14 92.41
CA HIS A 345 -31.15 -21.99 92.42
C HIS A 345 -31.44 -23.35 91.78
N ASP A 346 -32.62 -23.92 92.05
CA ASP A 346 -33.06 -25.18 91.44
C ASP A 346 -33.28 -25.04 89.92
N LEU A 347 -33.80 -23.89 89.48
CA LEU A 347 -33.93 -23.57 88.04
C LEU A 347 -32.57 -23.38 87.36
N GLU A 348 -31.57 -22.84 88.05
CA GLU A 348 -30.20 -22.75 87.55
C GLU A 348 -29.53 -24.13 87.51
N GLU A 349 -29.75 -24.98 88.50
CA GLU A 349 -29.28 -26.37 88.49
C GLU A 349 -29.87 -27.17 87.32
N ALA A 350 -31.13 -26.92 86.94
CA ALA A 350 -31.75 -27.51 85.75
C ALA A 350 -31.07 -27.14 84.43
N THR A 351 -30.26 -26.07 84.40
CA THR A 351 -29.44 -25.68 83.24
C THR A 351 -28.05 -26.34 83.22
N LYS A 352 -27.61 -26.93 84.34
CA LYS A 352 -26.30 -27.56 84.50
C LYS A 352 -26.35 -29.03 84.06
N TRP A 353 -25.21 -29.53 83.59
CA TRP A 353 -25.05 -30.90 83.07
C TRP A 353 -24.54 -31.89 84.14
N THR A 354 -24.94 -31.73 85.39
CA THR A 354 -24.30 -32.40 86.54
C THR A 354 -24.78 -33.84 86.79
N ASN A 355 -25.91 -34.28 86.22
CA ASN A 355 -26.57 -35.55 86.57
C ASN A 355 -26.79 -36.51 85.39
N LEU A 356 -25.95 -36.44 84.35
CA LEU A 356 -26.18 -37.14 83.08
C LEU A 356 -25.10 -38.23 82.86
N GLY A 357 -25.53 -39.47 82.59
CA GLY A 357 -24.66 -40.62 82.30
C GLY A 357 -24.05 -40.59 80.89
N PRO A 358 -23.23 -41.58 80.50
CA PRO A 358 -22.56 -41.61 79.19
C PRO A 358 -23.50 -41.83 78.00
N GLU A 359 -24.72 -42.32 78.22
CA GLU A 359 -25.75 -42.51 77.20
C GLU A 359 -27.06 -41.87 77.70
N VAL A 360 -27.47 -40.78 77.04
CA VAL A 360 -28.63 -39.97 77.44
C VAL A 360 -29.51 -39.77 76.22
N ASP A 361 -30.77 -40.15 76.33
CA ASP A 361 -31.75 -39.89 75.29
C ASP A 361 -32.30 -38.45 75.40
N ILE A 362 -32.74 -37.88 74.28
CA ILE A 362 -33.30 -36.53 74.21
C ILE A 362 -34.56 -36.43 75.08
N ALA A 363 -35.29 -37.54 75.28
CA ALA A 363 -36.46 -37.57 76.15
C ALA A 363 -36.13 -37.16 77.59
N ASP A 364 -34.96 -37.57 78.10
CA ASP A 364 -34.55 -37.45 79.51
C ASP A 364 -33.98 -36.07 79.88
N LEU A 365 -33.77 -35.20 78.88
CA LEU A 365 -33.24 -33.86 79.08
C LEU A 365 -34.31 -32.87 79.59
N THR A 366 -33.90 -31.95 80.48
CA THR A 366 -34.73 -30.77 80.83
C THR A 366 -34.92 -29.87 79.61
N TRP A 367 -35.97 -29.04 79.61
CA TRP A 367 -36.22 -28.12 78.49
C TRP A 367 -35.07 -27.13 78.29
N GLU A 368 -34.42 -26.69 79.37
CA GLU A 368 -33.23 -25.86 79.37
C GLU A 368 -32.02 -26.54 78.70
N GLN A 369 -31.79 -27.82 78.98
CA GLN A 369 -30.74 -28.61 78.33
C GLN A 369 -31.05 -28.85 76.85
N LYS A 370 -32.33 -29.11 76.50
CA LYS A 370 -32.80 -29.22 75.11
C LYS A 370 -32.54 -27.94 74.31
N GLU A 371 -32.71 -26.76 74.90
CA GLU A 371 -32.38 -25.48 74.24
C GLU A 371 -30.89 -25.36 73.93
N GLN A 372 -30.03 -25.72 74.88
CA GLN A 372 -28.58 -25.67 74.70
C GLN A 372 -28.10 -26.62 73.60
N VAL A 373 -28.66 -27.84 73.54
CA VAL A 373 -28.38 -28.81 72.46
C VAL A 373 -28.83 -28.27 71.10
N LEU A 374 -30.04 -27.73 70.99
CA LEU A 374 -30.53 -27.15 69.74
C LEU A 374 -29.70 -25.95 69.28
N ARG A 375 -29.25 -25.09 70.20
CA ARG A 375 -28.33 -23.98 69.89
C ARG A 375 -26.97 -24.49 69.42
N ALA A 376 -26.40 -25.48 70.10
CA ALA A 376 -25.13 -26.09 69.72
C ALA A 376 -25.23 -26.77 68.33
N LEU A 377 -26.34 -27.46 68.04
CA LEU A 377 -26.62 -28.05 66.73
C LEU A 377 -26.75 -26.98 65.65
N PHE A 378 -27.49 -25.90 65.89
CA PHE A 378 -27.63 -24.79 64.96
C PHE A 378 -26.28 -24.11 64.66
N ILE A 379 -25.46 -23.88 65.70
CA ILE A 379 -24.10 -23.37 65.54
C ILE A 379 -23.25 -24.34 64.73
N ARG A 380 -23.25 -25.64 65.08
CA ARG A 380 -22.46 -26.68 64.39
C ARG A 380 -22.86 -26.84 62.92
N MET A 381 -24.14 -26.69 62.60
CA MET A 381 -24.65 -26.69 61.23
C MET A 381 -24.18 -25.46 60.45
N ASN A 382 -24.02 -24.32 61.12
CA ASN A 382 -23.58 -23.08 60.50
C ASN A 382 -22.05 -22.94 60.43
N THR A 383 -21.28 -23.52 61.35
CA THR A 383 -19.81 -23.45 61.34
C THR A 383 -19.16 -24.38 60.33
N LYS A 384 -19.76 -25.55 60.03
CA LYS A 384 -19.29 -26.43 58.93
C LYS A 384 -19.28 -25.75 57.55
N LYS A 385 -19.99 -24.63 57.38
CA LYS A 385 -20.02 -23.85 56.11
C LYS A 385 -18.74 -23.06 55.85
N SER A 386 -18.02 -22.62 56.88
CA SER A 386 -16.84 -21.76 56.69
C SER A 386 -15.61 -22.52 56.18
N ASN A 387 -15.56 -23.84 56.33
CA ASN A 387 -14.40 -24.66 55.96
C ASN A 387 -14.55 -25.32 54.58
N MET A 388 -15.70 -25.15 53.90
CA MET A 388 -15.97 -25.73 52.57
C MET A 388 -15.84 -24.71 51.42
N THR A 389 -15.65 -23.42 51.72
CA THR A 389 -15.45 -22.37 50.71
C THR A 389 -14.03 -22.30 50.14
N ASP A 390 -13.07 -23.07 50.66
CA ASP A 390 -11.66 -23.07 50.23
C ASP A 390 -11.28 -24.17 49.21
N LEU A 391 -12.24 -24.98 48.75
CA LEU A 391 -11.99 -25.88 47.61
C LEU A 391 -12.24 -25.11 46.31
N SER A 392 -11.19 -24.36 45.95
CA SER A 392 -11.00 -23.68 44.68
C SER A 392 -11.29 -24.62 43.51
N ILE A 393 -12.01 -24.08 42.53
CA ILE A 393 -12.30 -24.68 41.24
C ILE A 393 -10.96 -24.90 40.52
N ASP A 394 -10.54 -26.17 40.40
CA ASP A 394 -9.38 -26.55 39.60
C ASP A 394 -9.81 -26.57 38.12
N GLU A 395 -9.64 -25.44 37.43
CA GLU A 395 -9.69 -25.36 35.98
C GLU A 395 -8.38 -25.94 35.39
N THR A 396 -8.24 -27.26 35.40
CA THR A 396 -7.25 -27.94 34.54
C THR A 396 -7.79 -29.27 34.03
N HIS A 397 -8.37 -29.25 32.83
CA HIS A 397 -8.23 -30.32 31.83
C HIS A 397 -8.90 -29.90 30.52
N MET A 398 -8.20 -29.10 29.73
CA MET A 398 -8.36 -29.12 28.27
C MET A 398 -7.53 -30.29 27.77
N ASP A 399 -8.20 -31.39 27.45
CA ASP A 399 -7.60 -32.54 26.77
C ASP A 399 -7.26 -32.12 25.33
N ASN A 400 -6.02 -31.67 25.13
CA ASN A 400 -5.43 -31.51 23.80
C ASN A 400 -5.13 -32.90 23.24
N ASN A 401 -6.14 -33.52 22.63
CA ASN A 401 -5.95 -34.63 21.70
C ASN A 401 -6.17 -34.14 20.27
N ASP A 402 -5.26 -33.28 19.81
CA ASP A 402 -4.92 -33.21 18.39
C ASP A 402 -3.62 -33.98 18.19
N ARG A 403 -3.75 -35.27 17.87
CA ARG A 403 -2.71 -35.96 17.11
C ARG A 403 -2.94 -35.65 15.64
N PRO A 404 -1.96 -35.07 14.93
CA PRO A 404 -1.96 -35.10 13.48
C PRO A 404 -1.83 -36.56 13.04
N ILE A 405 -2.74 -37.00 12.17
CA ILE A 405 -2.53 -38.23 11.41
C ILE A 405 -1.41 -37.94 10.42
N ASP A 406 -0.24 -38.48 10.72
CA ASP A 406 0.86 -38.66 9.77
C ASP A 406 0.52 -39.85 8.86
N VAL A 407 0.34 -39.57 7.57
CA VAL A 407 0.55 -40.55 6.50
C VAL A 407 1.50 -39.92 5.48
N ASN A 408 2.78 -40.09 5.81
CA ASN A 408 3.97 -40.35 4.99
C ASN A 408 4.24 -39.46 3.74
N PRO A 409 5.48 -38.93 3.62
CA PRO A 409 5.95 -38.16 2.49
C PRO A 409 6.56 -39.07 1.42
N ASP A 410 6.28 -38.77 0.16
CA ASP A 410 7.18 -39.05 -0.96
C ASP A 410 6.87 -38.02 -2.04
N ASN A 411 7.62 -36.91 -2.05
CA ASN A 411 8.59 -36.65 -3.11
C ASN A 411 9.16 -35.23 -2.93
N ALA A 412 10.47 -35.18 -2.82
CA ALA A 412 11.25 -33.95 -2.75
C ALA A 412 11.13 -33.16 -4.06
N ASN A 413 11.03 -31.83 -3.97
CA ASN A 413 12.11 -30.94 -4.40
C ASN A 413 11.69 -29.45 -4.43
N ASN A 414 12.64 -28.63 -3.99
CA ASN A 414 12.83 -27.20 -4.29
C ASN A 414 12.30 -26.16 -3.31
N LEU A 415 13.06 -26.09 -2.21
CA LEU A 415 13.56 -24.90 -1.52
C LEU A 415 13.41 -23.56 -2.29
N PHE A 416 12.61 -22.66 -1.72
CA PHE A 416 12.65 -21.22 -1.99
C PHE A 416 13.42 -20.55 -0.84
N LEU A 417 14.51 -19.84 -1.13
CA LEU A 417 15.20 -18.97 -0.19
C LEU A 417 15.11 -17.53 -0.70
N THR A 418 14.39 -16.71 0.06
CA THR A 418 14.35 -15.26 -0.05
C THR A 418 15.67 -14.69 0.48
N GLN A 419 16.32 -13.77 -0.25
CA GLN A 419 16.80 -12.48 0.28
C GLN A 419 17.47 -11.60 -0.79
N GLY A 420 17.41 -10.29 -0.51
CA GLY A 420 17.69 -9.19 -1.44
C GLY A 420 19.12 -9.05 -1.95
N LEU A 421 19.25 -8.19 -2.96
CA LEU A 421 20.50 -7.88 -3.63
C LEU A 421 20.86 -6.42 -3.45
N THR A 422 21.94 -6.21 -2.69
CA THR A 422 22.82 -5.04 -2.78
C THR A 422 23.78 -5.19 -3.96
N THR A 423 24.06 -4.05 -4.57
CA THR A 423 25.11 -3.74 -5.56
C THR A 423 26.51 -4.23 -5.16
N THR A 424 27.31 -4.72 -6.11
CA THR A 424 28.76 -4.40 -6.27
C THR A 424 29.40 -5.11 -7.48
N HIS A 425 30.53 -4.54 -7.88
CA HIS A 425 31.30 -4.60 -9.13
C HIS A 425 32.14 -5.87 -9.41
N ASN A 426 32.70 -5.85 -10.64
CA ASN A 426 33.84 -6.59 -11.23
C ASN A 426 33.53 -7.96 -11.83
N ALA A 427 33.82 -8.30 -13.10
CA ALA A 427 34.89 -8.00 -14.08
C ALA A 427 35.73 -9.26 -14.34
N SER A 428 35.67 -9.78 -15.58
CA SER A 428 36.69 -10.50 -16.37
C SER A 428 35.96 -11.36 -17.42
N SER A 429 35.97 -10.95 -18.70
CA SER A 429 36.97 -11.26 -19.74
C SER A 429 36.94 -12.70 -20.25
N SER A 430 36.47 -12.86 -21.49
CA SER A 430 37.15 -13.69 -22.48
C SER A 430 36.78 -13.23 -23.89
N ASP A 431 37.79 -12.72 -24.57
CA ASP A 431 37.84 -12.23 -25.95
C ASP A 431 37.51 -13.29 -27.00
N SER A 432 36.97 -12.81 -28.14
CA SER A 432 37.26 -13.32 -29.49
C SER A 432 36.80 -12.27 -30.52
N ARG A 433 37.66 -11.29 -30.80
CA ARG A 433 37.52 -10.36 -31.94
C ARG A 433 38.46 -10.77 -33.06
N SER A 434 37.89 -11.05 -34.23
CA SER A 434 38.58 -11.07 -35.50
C SER A 434 38.62 -9.64 -36.08
N ASN A 435 39.84 -9.20 -36.42
CA ASN A 435 40.14 -7.98 -37.15
C ASN A 435 39.79 -8.15 -38.63
N ALA A 436 39.15 -7.13 -39.23
CA ALA A 436 39.35 -6.77 -40.62
C ALA A 436 39.12 -5.25 -40.78
N SER A 437 40.23 -4.55 -40.96
CA SER A 437 40.31 -3.14 -41.34
C SER A 437 39.86 -2.96 -42.79
N ILE A 438 39.14 -1.88 -43.09
CA ILE A 438 39.32 -1.05 -44.29
C ILE A 438 38.69 0.31 -43.99
N SER A 439 39.56 1.31 -43.96
CA SER A 439 39.25 2.73 -43.93
C SER A 439 39.18 3.22 -45.37
N ASP A 440 38.07 3.82 -45.79
CA ASP A 440 38.07 4.75 -46.92
C ASP A 440 36.97 5.81 -46.71
N VAL A 441 37.43 7.05 -46.50
CA VAL A 441 36.63 8.26 -46.40
C VAL A 441 36.78 9.00 -47.74
N PRO A 442 35.70 9.33 -48.47
CA PRO A 442 35.82 10.17 -49.65
C PRO A 442 36.06 11.63 -49.26
N LYS A 443 37.19 12.19 -49.72
CA LYS A 443 37.49 13.63 -49.66
C LYS A 443 36.60 14.40 -50.65
N LEU A 444 36.01 15.49 -50.17
CA LEU A 444 35.40 16.56 -50.97
C LEU A 444 36.47 17.26 -51.85
N PRO A 445 36.13 17.70 -53.07
CA PRO A 445 37.06 18.43 -53.94
C PRO A 445 37.20 19.89 -53.50
N GLN A 446 38.45 20.35 -53.34
CA GLN A 446 38.78 21.76 -53.25
C GLN A 446 38.80 22.40 -54.63
N ILE A 447 38.05 23.49 -54.76
CA ILE A 447 38.07 24.40 -55.90
C ILE A 447 39.32 25.27 -55.75
N THR A 448 40.31 25.09 -56.62
CA THR A 448 41.40 26.05 -56.80
C THR A 448 41.11 26.91 -58.01
N ALA A 449 40.72 28.15 -57.76
CA ALA A 449 40.86 29.24 -58.73
C ALA A 449 42.35 29.63 -58.79
N SER A 450 42.96 29.57 -59.97
CA SER A 450 44.16 30.35 -60.24
C SER A 450 44.18 30.78 -61.71
N ALA A 451 44.48 32.06 -61.87
CA ALA A 451 44.43 32.85 -63.08
C ALA A 451 45.56 32.52 -64.05
N ALA A 452 45.27 32.60 -65.35
CA ALA A 452 46.25 32.95 -66.37
C ALA A 452 45.54 33.41 -67.66
N THR A 453 45.77 34.68 -67.99
CA THR A 453 45.68 35.39 -69.29
C THR A 453 44.32 35.58 -69.95
#